data_AF-A0A919V3R2-F1
#
_entry.id   AF-A0A919V3R2-F1
#
_cell.length_a   1.000
_cell.length_b   1.000
_cell.length_c   1.000
_cell.angle_alpha   90.00
_cell.angle_beta   90.00
_cell.angle_gamma   90.00
#
_symmetry.space_group_name_H-M   'P 1'
#
loop_
_entity.id
_entity.type
_entity.pdbx_description
1 polymer ?
#
loop_
_entity_poly.entity_id
_entity_poly.type
_entity_poly.pdbx_seq_one_letter_code
_entity_poly.pdbx_strand_id
1 'polypeptide(L)'
;MLIPCYACESRFRPDEFFGACHDYHRGLDQVAWTCPRCGNRDDLRVLPGALGFGYPRRGRFDVHDRVRVPGLRRHRQELRLDISLDEKVWRVPSRVRQAV
;
A
#
# COMPACT_ATOMS: atom_id res chain seq x y z
N MET A 1 16.75 -1.58 3.58
CA MET A 1 15.61 -0.87 4.18
C MET A 1 14.49 -1.85 4.46
N LEU A 2 13.78 -1.70 5.57
CA LEU A 2 12.67 -2.58 5.95
C LEU A 2 11.44 -1.75 6.31
N ILE A 3 10.26 -2.27 5.95
CA ILE A 3 8.97 -1.63 6.20
C ILE A 3 8.32 -2.34 7.39
N PRO A 4 7.93 -1.61 8.46
CA PRO A 4 7.37 -2.22 9.66
C PRO A 4 5.89 -2.57 9.51
N CYS A 5 5.45 -3.58 10.27
CA CYS A 5 4.06 -3.69 10.73
C CYS A 5 3.94 -2.98 12.08
N TYR A 6 3.06 -1.99 12.19
CA TYR A 6 2.86 -1.29 13.46
C TYR A 6 2.11 -2.12 14.51
N ALA A 7 1.45 -3.21 14.13
CA ALA A 7 0.74 -4.07 15.07
C ALA A 7 1.62 -5.13 15.77
N CYS A 8 2.61 -5.69 15.06
CA CYS A 8 3.44 -6.79 15.59
C CYS A 8 4.95 -6.56 15.48
N GLU A 9 5.35 -5.35 15.06
CA GLU A 9 6.74 -4.88 14.96
C GLU A 9 7.64 -5.66 14.00
N SER A 10 7.07 -6.61 13.25
CA SER A 10 7.75 -7.30 12.15
C SER A 10 8.26 -6.30 11.13
N ARG A 11 9.40 -6.61 10.50
CA ARG A 11 10.03 -5.77 9.49
C ARG A 11 10.19 -6.56 8.21
N PHE A 12 9.66 -6.03 7.11
CA PHE A 12 9.56 -6.72 5.84
C PHE A 12 10.45 -6.08 4.78
N ARG A 13 11.01 -6.90 3.89
CA ARG A 13 11.64 -6.40 2.66
C ARG A 13 10.55 -5.85 1.73
N PRO A 14 10.89 -4.91 0.81
CA PRO A 14 9.94 -4.38 -0.16
C PRO A 14 9.19 -5.47 -0.94
N ASP A 15 9.89 -6.53 -1.38
CA ASP A 15 9.28 -7.64 -2.13
C ASP A 15 8.15 -8.31 -1.36
N GLU A 16 8.38 -8.63 -0.09
CA GLU A 16 7.43 -9.31 0.77
C GLU A 16 6.29 -8.37 1.17
N PHE A 17 6.62 -7.11 1.46
CA PHE A 17 5.63 -6.11 1.83
C PHE A 17 4.67 -5.80 0.68
N PHE A 18 5.21 -5.40 -0.49
CA PHE A 18 4.38 -5.04 -1.65
C PHE A 18 3.73 -6.26 -2.31
N GLY A 19 4.31 -7.45 -2.18
CA GLY A 19 3.66 -8.71 -2.58
C GLY A 19 2.38 -9.03 -1.80
N ALA A 20 2.25 -8.49 -0.58
CA ALA A 20 1.07 -8.64 0.26
C ALA A 20 0.07 -7.48 0.14
N CYS A 21 0.26 -6.55 -0.79
CA CYS A 21 -0.70 -5.50 -1.09
C CYS A 21 -1.86 -6.02 -1.96
N HIS A 22 -3.08 -5.61 -1.65
CA HIS A 22 -4.30 -6.00 -2.36
C HIS A 22 -5.36 -4.89 -2.30
N ASP A 23 -6.51 -5.12 -2.94
CA ASP A 23 -7.70 -4.25 -2.91
C ASP A 23 -7.42 -2.76 -3.13
N TYR A 24 -6.81 -2.39 -4.26
CA TYR A 24 -6.59 -0.97 -4.54
C TYR A 24 -7.92 -0.21 -4.66
N HIS A 25 -8.15 0.74 -3.76
CA HIS A 25 -9.34 1.58 -3.73
C HIS A 25 -9.09 2.87 -4.52
N ARG A 26 -9.37 2.83 -5.82
CA ARG A 26 -9.14 3.95 -6.76
C ARG A 26 -9.72 5.29 -6.28
N GLY A 27 -10.94 5.29 -5.73
CA GLY A 27 -11.62 6.51 -5.30
C GLY A 27 -10.96 7.23 -4.12
N LEU A 28 -10.23 6.50 -3.28
CA LEU A 28 -9.55 7.03 -2.09
C LEU A 28 -8.03 7.09 -2.28
N ASP A 29 -7.53 6.56 -3.40
CA ASP A 29 -6.09 6.45 -3.71
C ASP A 29 -5.33 5.69 -2.61
N GLN A 30 -5.93 4.57 -2.19
CA GLN A 30 -5.55 3.77 -1.02
C GLN A 30 -5.37 2.31 -1.42
N VAL A 31 -4.44 1.60 -0.78
CA VAL A 31 -4.14 0.18 -0.99
C VAL A 31 -4.26 -0.54 0.34
N ALA A 32 -4.94 -1.69 0.35
CA ALA A 32 -4.94 -2.54 1.53
C ALA A 32 -3.66 -3.39 1.57
N TRP A 33 -3.20 -3.70 2.78
CA TRP A 33 -2.08 -4.59 3.01
C TRP A 33 -2.39 -5.45 4.22
N THR A 34 -2.16 -6.76 4.09
CA THR A 34 -2.32 -7.71 5.20
C THR A 34 -0.96 -8.23 5.60
N CYS A 35 -0.59 -8.02 6.86
CA CYS A 35 0.69 -8.44 7.41
C CYS A 35 0.88 -9.96 7.29
N PRO A 36 1.90 -10.44 6.55
CA PRO A 36 2.13 -11.88 6.38
C PRO A 36 2.43 -12.62 7.70
N ARG A 37 2.92 -11.92 8.73
CA ARG A 37 3.26 -12.52 10.03
C ARG A 37 2.05 -12.62 10.98
N CYS A 38 1.25 -11.57 11.10
CA CYS A 38 0.22 -11.48 12.16
C CYS A 38 -1.21 -11.31 11.66
N GLY A 39 -1.42 -11.15 10.35
CA GLY A 39 -2.74 -10.94 9.76
C GLY A 39 -3.35 -9.55 9.98
N ASN A 40 -2.64 -8.60 10.62
CA ASN A 40 -3.10 -7.22 10.73
C ASN A 40 -3.34 -6.64 9.33
N ARG A 41 -4.54 -6.09 9.11
CA ARG A 41 -4.87 -5.38 7.89
C ARG A 41 -4.70 -3.88 8.11
N ASP A 42 -3.82 -3.27 7.34
CA ASP A 42 -3.68 -1.83 7.28
C ASP A 42 -4.11 -1.30 5.91
N ASP A 43 -4.51 -0.03 5.93
CA ASP A 43 -4.73 0.75 4.73
C ASP A 43 -3.58 1.72 4.54
N LEU A 44 -3.10 1.83 3.31
CA LEU A 44 -1.84 2.51 2.98
C LEU A 44 -2.03 3.44 1.79
N ARG A 45 -1.14 4.43 1.71
CA ARG A 45 -0.97 5.26 0.52
C ARG A 45 0.45 5.17 -0.01
N VAL A 46 0.60 4.68 -1.23
CA VAL A 46 1.88 4.67 -1.94
C VAL A 46 2.14 6.09 -2.45
N LEU A 47 3.27 6.69 -2.07
CA LEU A 47 3.70 8.03 -2.50
C LEU A 47 5.05 7.92 -3.22
N PRO A 48 5.42 8.89 -4.08
CA PRO A 48 6.77 8.93 -4.62
C PRO A 48 7.82 8.98 -3.49
N GLY A 49 8.68 7.96 -3.43
CA GLY A 49 9.74 7.84 -2.43
C GLY A 49 9.28 7.50 -1.00
N ALA A 50 8.01 7.19 -0.76
CA ALA A 50 7.51 6.92 0.59
C ALA A 50 6.22 6.09 0.64
N LEU A 51 6.00 5.41 1.75
CA LEU A 51 4.74 4.74 2.09
C LEU A 51 4.07 5.51 3.23
N GLY A 52 2.82 5.91 3.03
CA GLY A 52 2.00 6.57 4.04
C GLY A 52 1.08 5.61 4.75
N PHE A 53 1.13 5.60 6.09
CA PHE A 53 0.21 4.90 6.96
C PHE A 53 -0.82 5.89 7.50
N GLY A 54 -2.07 5.47 7.63
CA GLY A 54 -3.13 6.39 8.01
C GLY A 54 -4.50 5.76 8.00
N TYR A 55 -5.53 6.61 7.94
CA TYR A 55 -6.92 6.16 7.96
C TYR A 55 -7.81 7.05 7.07
N PRO A 56 -8.92 6.49 6.54
CA PRO A 56 -9.93 7.29 5.87
C PRO A 56 -10.55 8.33 6.82
N ARG A 57 -10.55 9.60 6.43
CA ARG A 57 -11.15 10.71 7.16
C ARG A 57 -11.84 11.66 6.17
N ARG A 58 -13.14 11.93 6.38
CA ARG A 58 -13.95 12.87 5.57
C ARG A 58 -13.86 12.60 4.04
N GLY A 59 -13.91 11.33 3.64
CA GLY A 59 -13.88 10.94 2.22
C GLY A 59 -12.49 11.04 1.56
N ARG A 60 -11.42 11.22 2.33
CA ARG A 60 -10.02 11.17 1.86
C ARG A 60 -9.19 10.26 2.75
N PHE A 61 -8.07 9.76 2.25
CA PHE A 61 -7.10 9.04 3.08
C PHE A 61 -6.12 10.03 3.73
N ASP A 62 -6.16 10.13 5.05
CA ASP A 62 -5.30 11.03 5.86
C ASP A 62 -4.05 10.26 6.30
N VAL A 63 -2.86 10.75 5.93
CA VAL A 63 -1.58 10.07 6.19
C VAL A 63 -0.98 10.62 7.48
N HIS A 64 -0.82 9.76 8.48
CA HIS A 64 -0.31 10.11 9.81
C HIS A 64 1.18 9.84 9.96
N ASP A 65 1.66 8.73 9.40
CA ASP A 65 3.07 8.36 9.45
C ASP A 65 3.59 8.00 8.06
N ARG A 66 4.88 8.21 7.85
CA ARG A 66 5.54 7.95 6.57
C ARG A 66 6.83 7.18 6.77
N VAL A 67 6.92 6.06 6.07
CA VAL A 67 8.17 5.32 5.92
C VAL A 67 8.80 5.74 4.60
N ARG A 68 10.03 6.27 4.65
CA ARG A 68 10.78 6.58 3.43
C ARG A 68 11.11 5.28 2.71
N VAL A 69 10.86 5.26 1.41
CA VAL A 69 11.19 4.17 0.49
C VAL A 69 11.83 4.78 -0.75
N PRO A 70 13.15 5.10 -0.73
CA PRO A 70 13.82 5.75 -1.85
C PRO A 70 13.64 4.96 -3.14
N GLY A 71 13.37 5.64 -4.25
CA GLY A 71 13.12 4.99 -5.55
C GLY A 71 11.69 4.47 -5.75
N LEU A 72 10.84 4.48 -4.71
CA LEU A 72 9.45 4.04 -4.82
C LEU A 72 8.67 4.95 -5.77
N ARG A 73 8.03 4.33 -6.74
CA ARG A 73 7.15 4.97 -7.72
C ARG A 73 5.81 4.27 -7.72
N ARG A 74 4.83 4.98 -8.26
CA ARG A 74 3.49 4.47 -8.43
C ARG A 74 2.94 4.93 -9.76
N HIS A 75 2.16 4.08 -10.41
CA HIS A 75 1.44 4.42 -11.62
C HIS A 75 0.00 3.94 -11.51
N ARG A 76 -0.95 4.88 -11.53
CA ARG A 76 -2.39 4.57 -11.46
C ARG A 76 -2.87 4.19 -12.84
N GLN A 77 -3.41 2.98 -12.96
CA GLN A 77 -4.14 2.53 -14.15
C GLN A 77 -5.64 2.58 -13.87
N GLU A 78 -6.44 2.30 -14.89
CA GLU A 78 -7.91 2.28 -14.76
C GLU A 78 -8.39 1.27 -13.72
N LEU A 79 -7.86 0.03 -13.76
CA LEU A 79 -8.29 -1.10 -12.93
C LEU A 79 -7.22 -1.64 -11.98
N ARG A 80 -6.12 -0.92 -11.79
CA ARG A 80 -5.02 -1.33 -10.88
C ARG A 80 -4.11 -0.17 -10.49
N LEU A 81 -3.30 -0.41 -9.48
CA LEU A 81 -2.12 0.38 -9.16
C LEU A 81 -0.86 -0.44 -9.46
N ASP A 82 0.03 0.11 -10.26
CA ASP A 82 1.37 -0.46 -10.44
C ASP A 82 2.31 0.25 -9.46
N ILE A 83 2.87 -0.48 -8.50
CA ILE A 83 3.89 -0.03 -7.55
C ILE A 83 5.23 -0.47 -8.11
N SER A 84 6.21 0.43 -8.21
CA SER A 84 7.54 0.06 -8.69
C SER A 84 8.64 0.56 -7.78
N LEU A 85 9.69 -0.26 -7.65
CA LEU A 85 10.89 0.04 -6.91
C LEU A 85 12.04 -0.64 -7.65
N ASP A 86 13.02 0.16 -8.07
CA ASP A 86 14.11 -0.27 -8.95
C ASP A 86 13.55 -0.96 -10.21
N GLU A 87 13.92 -2.22 -10.46
CA GLU A 87 13.49 -3.00 -11.63
C GLU A 87 12.18 -3.78 -11.38
N LYS A 88 11.64 -3.75 -10.15
CA LYS A 88 10.48 -4.55 -9.77
C LYS A 88 9.18 -3.77 -9.87
N VAL A 89 8.13 -4.49 -10.27
CA VAL A 89 6.77 -3.95 -10.38
C VAL A 89 5.78 -4.90 -9.74
N TRP A 90 5.05 -4.42 -8.74
CA TRP A 90 3.90 -5.10 -8.14
C TRP A 90 2.62 -4.48 -8.66
N ARG A 91 1.73 -5.32 -9.19
CA ARG A 91 0.45 -4.90 -9.75
C ARG A 91 -0.64 -5.22 -8.75
N VAL A 92 -1.28 -4.19 -8.21
CA VAL A 92 -2.35 -4.32 -7.21
C VAL A 92 -3.68 -4.05 -7.91
N PRO A 93 -4.49 -5.09 -8.18
CA PRO A 93 -5.80 -4.91 -8.81
C PRO A 93 -6.70 -4.00 -7.99
N SER A 94 -7.49 -3.17 -8.68
CA SER A 94 -8.54 -2.43 -8.00
C SER A 94 -9.65 -3.39 -7.59
N ARG A 95 -10.20 -3.18 -6.40
CA ARG A 95 -11.43 -3.88 -6.03
C ARG A 95 -12.56 -3.35 -6.92
N VAL A 96 -12.96 -4.11 -7.92
CA VAL A 96 -14.23 -3.86 -8.59
C VAL A 96 -15.29 -4.10 -7.52
N ARG A 97 -15.89 -3.01 -7.02
CA ARG A 97 -17.09 -3.15 -6.19
C ARG A 97 -18.09 -3.90 -7.08
N GLN A 98 -18.37 -5.16 -6.76
CA GLN A 98 -19.66 -5.75 -7.12
C GLN A 98 -20.67 -4.83 -6.46
N ALA A 99 -21.38 -4.05 -7.28
CA ALA A 99 -22.61 -3.42 -6.84
C ALA A 99 -23.54 -4.59 -6.47
N VAL A 100 -23.82 -4.73 -5.17
CA VAL A 100 -24.90 -5.59 -4.66
C VAL A 100 -26.11 -4.71 -4.51
#